data_AF-A0A2T0AU04-F1
#
_entry.id   AF-A0A2T0AU04-F1
#
_cell.length_a   1.000
_cell.length_b   1.000
_cell.length_c   1.000
_cell.angle_alpha   90.00
_cell.angle_beta   90.00
_cell.angle_gamma   90.00
#
_symmetry.space_group_name_H-M   'P 1'
#
loop_
_entity.id
_entity.type
_entity.pdbx_description
1 polymer ?
#
loop_
_entity_poly.entity_id
_entity_poly.type
_entity_poly.pdbx_seq_one_letter_code
_entity_poly.pdbx_strand_id
1 'polypeptide(L)'
;MIEFWERTIKVTIDTDKCDACETKACIDACKKFARGLLQLKDGRPSVEHLTEDGIKRLGTECLACEYECWFRGKSAIKIDVPIEGLDEYLRKRGLLEENANQ
;
A
#
# COMPACT_ATOMS: atom_id res chain seq x y z
N MET A 1 -5.61 -11.34 4.32
CA MET A 1 -4.59 -10.47 3.68
C MET A 1 -4.94 -10.28 2.22
N ILE A 2 -4.76 -9.06 1.67
CA ILE A 2 -4.80 -8.82 0.22
C ILE A 2 -3.50 -8.17 -0.24
N GLU A 3 -3.11 -8.45 -1.48
CA GLU A 3 -1.93 -7.88 -2.13
C GLU A 3 -2.30 -7.51 -3.56
N PHE A 4 -1.84 -6.35 -4.00
CA PHE A 4 -1.93 -5.95 -5.40
C PHE A 4 -0.78 -5.00 -5.76
N TRP A 5 -0.50 -4.94 -7.05
CA TRP A 5 0.45 -3.99 -7.61
C TRP A 5 -0.29 -2.84 -8.26
N GLU A 6 0.20 -1.62 -8.03
CA GLU A 6 0.01 -0.55 -9.00
C GLU A 6 1.05 -0.71 -10.12
N ARG A 7 1.54 0.37 -10.75
CA ARG A 7 2.54 0.23 -11.82
C ARG A 7 3.90 -0.20 -11.31
N THR A 8 4.39 0.44 -10.24
CA THR A 8 5.75 0.24 -9.72
C THR A 8 5.78 -0.04 -8.22
N ILE A 9 4.68 0.21 -7.51
CA ILE A 9 4.57 -0.04 -6.07
C ILE A 9 3.69 -1.26 -5.79
N LYS A 10 3.99 -1.94 -4.68
CA LYS A 10 3.21 -3.05 -4.15
C LYS A 10 2.48 -2.62 -2.90
N VAL A 11 1.18 -2.89 -2.84
CA VAL A 11 0.33 -2.60 -1.68
C VAL A 11 -0.07 -3.92 -1.04
N THR A 12 0.19 -4.05 0.27
CA THR A 12 -0.25 -5.18 1.08
C THR A 12 -1.15 -4.69 2.19
N ILE A 13 -2.30 -5.34 2.37
CA ILE A 13 -3.27 -5.02 3.42
C ILE A 13 -3.53 -6.25 4.29
N ASP A 14 -3.20 -6.14 5.56
CA ASP A 14 -3.55 -7.09 6.61
C ASP A 14 -5.03 -6.91 6.99
N THR A 15 -5.90 -7.62 6.25
CA THR A 15 -7.35 -7.52 6.41
C THR A 15 -7.86 -7.98 7.78
N ASP A 16 -7.08 -8.76 8.53
CA ASP A 16 -7.51 -9.29 9.83
C ASP A 16 -7.54 -8.17 10.88
N LYS A 17 -6.65 -7.17 10.74
CA LYS A 17 -6.70 -5.92 11.52
C LYS A 17 -7.86 -5.01 11.11
N CYS A 18 -8.48 -5.24 9.96
CA CYS A 18 -9.47 -4.34 9.41
C CYS A 18 -10.85 -4.54 10.03
N ASP A 19 -11.21 -5.73 10.55
CA ASP A 19 -12.55 -5.98 11.10
C ASP A 19 -12.90 -5.02 12.25
N ALA A 20 -11.94 -4.80 13.16
CA ALA A 20 -12.07 -3.91 14.31
C ALA A 20 -11.68 -2.44 14.02
N CYS A 21 -11.43 -2.07 12.75
CA CYS A 21 -11.09 -0.70 12.38
C CYS A 21 -12.36 0.11 12.10
N GLU A 22 -12.78 0.97 13.01
CA GLU A 22 -14.03 1.75 12.83
C GLU A 22 -13.88 2.86 11.79
N THR A 23 -12.71 3.49 11.71
CA THR A 23 -12.51 4.70 10.89
C THR A 23 -12.48 4.40 9.40
N LYS A 24 -11.92 3.24 9.01
CA LYS A 24 -11.61 2.89 7.62
C LYS A 24 -10.97 4.05 6.83
N ALA A 25 -10.19 4.91 7.50
CA ALA A 25 -9.74 6.20 6.97
C ALA A 25 -8.97 6.07 5.64
N CYS A 26 -8.29 4.94 5.42
CA CYS A 26 -7.62 4.63 4.16
C CYS A 26 -8.52 4.67 2.92
N ILE A 27 -9.81 4.32 3.05
CA ILE A 27 -10.78 4.31 1.93
C ILE A 27 -11.09 5.74 1.51
N ASP A 28 -11.43 6.60 2.48
CA ASP A 28 -11.69 8.01 2.24
C ASP A 28 -10.44 8.73 1.72
N ALA A 29 -9.26 8.38 2.26
CA ALA A 29 -7.99 8.91 1.82
C ALA A 29 -7.70 8.56 0.35
N CYS A 30 -7.89 7.29 -0.04
CA CYS A 30 -7.68 6.82 -1.40
C CYS A 30 -8.61 7.56 -2.39
N LYS A 31 -9.85 7.83 -1.99
CA LYS A 31 -10.81 8.61 -2.80
C LYS A 31 -10.46 10.09 -2.87
N LYS A 32 -10.03 10.70 -1.76
CA LYS A 32 -9.77 12.14 -1.65
C LYS A 32 -8.47 12.57 -2.31
N PHE A 33 -7.41 11.79 -2.14
CA PHE A 33 -6.05 12.16 -2.57
C PHE A 33 -5.58 11.43 -3.83
N ALA A 34 -6.28 10.37 -4.25
CA ALA A 34 -5.95 9.60 -5.44
C ALA A 34 -7.21 9.34 -6.30
N ARG A 35 -7.40 8.11 -6.77
CA ARG A 35 -8.50 7.73 -7.68
C ARG A 35 -9.51 6.77 -7.07
N GLY A 36 -9.45 6.53 -5.77
CA GLY A 36 -10.39 5.65 -5.08
C GLY A 36 -10.29 4.18 -5.48
N LEU A 37 -9.05 3.66 -5.60
CA LEU A 37 -8.80 2.23 -5.84
C LEU A 37 -9.38 1.34 -4.74
N LEU A 38 -9.35 1.80 -3.48
CA LEU A 38 -9.92 1.05 -2.36
C LEU A 38 -11.41 1.35 -2.21
N GLN A 39 -12.22 0.31 -2.19
CA GLN A 39 -13.64 0.37 -1.83
C GLN A 39 -13.92 -0.49 -0.60
N LEU A 40 -14.98 -0.16 0.13
CA LEU A 40 -15.43 -0.97 1.26
C LEU A 40 -16.23 -2.17 0.74
N LYS A 41 -15.78 -3.38 1.07
CA LYS A 41 -16.50 -4.63 0.80
C LYS A 41 -16.43 -5.50 2.05
N ASP A 42 -17.58 -5.96 2.54
CA ASP A 42 -17.69 -6.82 3.73
C ASP A 42 -16.92 -6.26 4.95
N GLY A 43 -16.97 -4.93 5.13
CA GLY A 43 -16.28 -4.25 6.24
C GLY A 43 -14.77 -4.10 6.08
N ARG A 44 -14.20 -4.48 4.93
CA ARG A 44 -12.74 -4.45 4.65
C ARG A 44 -12.43 -3.64 3.39
N PRO A 45 -11.23 -3.03 3.27
CA PRO A 45 -10.76 -2.48 2.00
C PRO A 45 -10.61 -3.57 0.94
N SER A 46 -11.10 -3.32 -0.28
CA SER A 46 -11.02 -4.24 -1.41
C SER A 46 -10.81 -3.49 -2.74
N VAL A 47 -10.14 -4.16 -3.68
CA VAL A 47 -9.93 -3.72 -5.07
C VAL A 47 -10.66 -4.63 -6.08
N GLU A 48 -11.49 -5.56 -5.62
CA GLU A 48 -12.13 -6.59 -6.47
C GLU A 48 -13.06 -6.04 -7.57
N HIS A 49 -13.47 -4.78 -7.45
CA HIS A 49 -14.24 -4.10 -8.50
C HIS A 49 -13.38 -3.69 -9.71
N LEU A 50 -12.06 -3.92 -9.66
CA LEU A 50 -11.11 -3.63 -10.71
C LEU A 50 -10.38 -4.90 -11.15
N THR A 51 -10.01 -4.94 -12.42
CA THR A 51 -9.02 -5.90 -12.93
C THR A 51 -7.61 -5.46 -12.56
N GLU A 52 -6.64 -6.36 -12.61
CA GLU A 52 -5.22 -6.02 -12.37
C GLU A 52 -4.73 -4.88 -13.27
N ASP A 53 -5.02 -4.94 -14.57
CA ASP A 53 -4.69 -3.85 -15.51
C ASP A 53 -5.43 -2.55 -15.17
N GLY A 54 -6.67 -2.66 -14.67
CA GLY A 54 -7.44 -1.53 -14.17
C GLY A 54 -6.75 -0.84 -12.99
N ILE A 55 -6.24 -1.61 -12.04
CA ILE A 55 -5.47 -1.11 -10.89
C ILE A 55 -4.19 -0.42 -11.37
N LYS A 56 -3.42 -1.07 -12.25
CA LYS A 56 -2.19 -0.48 -12.83
C LYS A 56 -2.45 0.81 -13.61
N ARG A 57 -3.62 0.94 -14.25
CA ARG A 57 -3.97 2.13 -15.04
C ARG A 57 -4.50 3.28 -14.17
N LEU A 58 -5.28 2.98 -13.13
CA LEU A 58 -5.93 3.96 -12.27
C LEU A 58 -5.08 4.38 -11.08
N GLY A 59 -4.17 3.52 -10.65
CA GLY A 59 -3.20 3.80 -9.60
C GLY A 59 -2.35 5.03 -9.91
N THR A 60 -2.16 5.86 -8.90
CA THR A 60 -1.36 7.08 -8.96
C THR A 60 -0.16 7.03 -8.03
N GLU A 61 0.11 5.86 -7.45
CA GLU A 61 1.22 5.57 -6.55
C GLU A 61 1.24 6.49 -5.31
N CYS A 62 0.04 6.81 -4.82
CA CYS A 62 -0.17 7.67 -3.68
C CYS A 62 -0.03 6.87 -2.36
N LEU A 63 0.66 7.44 -1.37
CA LEU A 63 0.86 6.82 -0.07
C LEU A 63 -0.22 7.17 0.98
N ALA A 64 -1.26 7.91 0.58
CA ALA A 64 -2.25 8.43 1.53
C ALA A 64 -3.01 7.31 2.27
N CYS A 65 -3.30 6.18 1.62
CA CYS A 65 -4.00 5.08 2.27
C CYS A 65 -3.16 4.40 3.36
N GLU A 66 -1.85 4.21 3.13
CA GLU A 66 -0.91 3.72 4.14
C GLU A 66 -0.80 4.70 5.31
N TYR A 67 -0.54 5.98 5.00
CA TYR A 67 -0.39 7.01 6.02
C TYR A 67 -1.64 7.15 6.90
N GLU A 68 -2.83 7.18 6.29
CA GLU A 68 -4.09 7.31 7.03
C GLU A 68 -4.46 6.03 7.78
N CYS A 69 -4.09 4.85 7.27
CA CYS A 69 -4.26 3.59 8.01
C CYS A 69 -3.33 3.53 9.23
N TRP A 70 -2.11 4.04 9.10
CA TRP A 70 -1.16 4.17 10.20
C TRP A 70 -1.63 5.19 11.24
N PHE A 71 -2.02 6.38 10.80
CA PHE A 71 -2.31 7.51 11.68
C PHE A 71 -3.71 7.45 12.32
N ARG A 72 -4.73 7.00 11.58
CA ARG A 72 -6.15 7.00 12.03
C ARG A 72 -6.80 5.62 12.02
N GLY A 73 -6.08 4.59 11.58
CA GLY A 73 -6.59 3.23 11.45
C GLY A 73 -5.90 2.25 12.41
N LYS A 74 -5.63 1.05 11.89
CA LYS A 74 -5.00 -0.05 12.64
C LYS A 74 -3.62 -0.42 12.09
N SER A 75 -2.98 0.46 11.31
CA SER A 75 -1.66 0.22 10.69
C SER A 75 -1.62 -1.11 9.92
N ALA A 76 -2.65 -1.34 9.11
CA ALA A 76 -2.85 -2.60 8.39
C ALA A 76 -2.28 -2.58 6.96
N ILE A 77 -2.02 -1.39 6.41
CA ILE A 77 -1.52 -1.22 5.04
C ILE A 77 -0.01 -1.02 5.09
N LYS A 78 0.70 -1.67 4.18
CA LYS A 78 2.12 -1.46 3.88
C LYS A 78 2.27 -1.23 2.38
N ILE A 79 3.03 -0.21 1.99
CA ILE A 79 3.37 0.06 0.60
C ILE A 79 4.87 -0.10 0.43
N ASP A 80 5.25 -1.05 -0.41
CA ASP A 80 6.63 -1.27 -0.81
C ASP A 80 6.89 -0.52 -2.13
N VAL A 81 7.87 0.39 -2.11
CA VAL A 81 8.30 1.21 -3.25
C VAL A 81 9.69 0.76 -3.69
N PRO A 82 9.79 -0.32 -4.49
CA PRO A 82 11.08 -0.79 -4.98
C PRO A 82 11.70 0.25 -5.92
N ILE A 83 12.91 0.70 -5.61
CA ILE A 83 13.67 1.59 -6.47
C ILE A 83 14.77 0.77 -7.15
N GLU A 84 14.62 0.54 -8.44
CA GLU A 84 15.61 -0.19 -9.24
C GLU A 84 16.98 0.48 -9.13
N GLY A 85 18.00 -0.32 -8.78
CA GLY A 85 19.38 0.16 -8.62
C GLY A 85 19.70 0.88 -7.30
N LEU A 86 18.73 1.12 -6.40
CA LEU A 86 18.99 1.80 -5.13
C LEU A 86 19.95 0.99 -4.23
N ASP A 87 19.75 -0.32 -4.10
CA ASP A 87 20.63 -1.16 -3.28
C ASP A 87 22.06 -1.17 -3.82
N GLU A 88 22.23 -1.23 -5.14
CA GLU A 88 23.55 -1.10 -5.77
C GLU A 88 24.17 0.27 -5.49
N TYR A 89 23.38 1.34 -5.60
CA TYR A 89 23.82 2.69 -5.29
C TYR A 89 24.27 2.83 -3.83
N LEU A 90 23.48 2.31 -2.88
CA LEU A 90 23.79 2.38 -1.45
C LEU A 90 25.02 1.55 -1.09
N ARG A 91 25.19 0.35 -1.68
CA ARG A 91 26.42 -0.45 -1.53
C ARG A 91 27.67 0.30 -2.00
N LYS A 92 27.61 0.95 -3.17
CA LYS A 92 28.74 1.78 -3.68
C LYS A 92 29.13 2.92 -2.75
N ARG A 93 28.21 3.38 -1.91
CA ARG A 93 28.41 4.46 -0.93
C ARG A 93 28.75 3.95 0.47
N GLY A 94 28.79 2.62 0.69
CA GLY A 94 28.96 2.03 2.02
C GLY A 94 27.78 2.32 2.97
N LEU A 95 26.57 2.54 2.43
CA LEU A 95 25.37 2.89 3.18
C LEU A 95 24.38 1.72 3.31
N LEU A 96 24.69 0.57 2.72
CA LEU A 96 23.94 -0.66 2.87
C LEU A 96 24.86 -1.68 3.55
N GLU A 97 24.55 -2.10 4.77
CA GLU A 97 25.25 -3.21 5.40
C GLU A 97 24.79 -4.53 4.76
N GLU A 98 25.73 -5.45 4.51
CA GLU A 98 25.44 -6.74 3.84
C GLU A 98 24.60 -7.72 4.69
N ASN A 99 24.19 -7.37 5.91
CA ASN A 99 23.57 -8.32 6.85
C ASN A 99 22.40 -7.73 7.66
N ALA A 100 21.25 -7.50 7.01
CA ALA A 100 19.99 -7.18 7.69
C ALA A 100 18.92 -8.28 7.52
N ASN A 101 19.32 -9.53 7.30
CA ASN A 101 18.46 -10.71 7.41
C ASN A 101 19.30 -11.95 7.76
N GLN A 102 19.59 -12.10 9.05
CA GLN A 102 19.80 -13.40 9.68
C GLN A 102 18.72 -13.56 10.75
#